data_AF-A0A7J2LT52-F1
#
_entry.id   AF-A0A7J2LT52-F1
#
_cell.length_a   1.000
_cell.length_b   1.000
_cell.length_c   1.000
_cell.angle_alpha   90.00
_cell.angle_beta   90.00
_cell.angle_gamma   90.00
#
_symmetry.space_group_name_H-M   'P 1'
#
loop_
_entity.id
_entity.type
_entity.pdbx_description
1 polymer ?
#
loop_
_entity_poly.entity_id
_entity_poly.type
_entity_poly.pdbx_seq_one_letter_code
_entity_poly.pdbx_strand_id
1 'polypeptide(L)'
;MSNGKKIIPGAYVKLSFEAKTEEGEIADSTKQRIKKNDEYEEIDVPIVVKIGEREVFFDDFLLDLEEGKEYDIKVPPEKAYGKRDPKRIETIPIKKLRSLTGERKFSVGQILYDSEGRYYGKIIYVGSRDITIDRNHPLAGKNILVHLKIHKVVLPSDPAPERLRMILERYLGEELTNKVKIDLGDRELEITFPTDILMRMSIRDLVRTVYLPRKTMAEEILRELSLDKVKFVEAFSLVEMPKIQASSIAPSTPVPEEGKEMGEIAPSEERESETEKKEAVNA
;
A
#
# COMPACT_ATOMS: atom_id res chain seq x y z
N MET A 1 -11.23 -20.38 -30.63
CA MET A 1 -10.72 -19.14 -30.01
C MET A 1 -11.85 -18.60 -29.16
N SER A 2 -11.76 -18.72 -27.84
CA SER A 2 -12.73 -18.08 -26.94
C SER A 2 -12.52 -16.58 -27.06
N ASN A 3 -13.48 -15.86 -27.66
CA ASN A 3 -13.48 -14.40 -27.59
C ASN A 3 -13.56 -14.01 -26.10
N GLY A 4 -12.58 -13.24 -25.62
CA GLY A 4 -12.61 -12.71 -24.26
C GLY A 4 -13.83 -11.83 -24.05
N LYS A 5 -14.35 -11.78 -22.81
CA LYS A 5 -15.44 -10.87 -22.44
C LYS A 5 -14.97 -9.42 -22.70
N LYS A 6 -15.88 -8.60 -23.25
CA LYS A 6 -15.65 -7.17 -23.45
C LYS A 6 -16.09 -6.38 -22.23
N ILE A 7 -15.34 -5.34 -21.90
CA ILE A 7 -15.64 -4.45 -20.79
C ILE A 7 -16.80 -3.53 -21.15
N ILE A 8 -17.78 -3.44 -20.23
CA ILE A 8 -18.96 -2.57 -20.31
C ILE A 8 -19.12 -1.78 -19.00
N PRO A 9 -19.93 -0.70 -18.96
CA PRO A 9 -20.21 0.02 -17.72
C PRO A 9 -20.74 -0.89 -16.61
N GLY A 10 -20.24 -0.71 -15.39
CA GLY A 10 -20.60 -1.51 -14.22
C GLY A 10 -19.88 -2.86 -14.11
N ALA A 11 -19.11 -3.28 -15.12
CA ALA A 11 -18.31 -4.49 -15.03
C ALA A 11 -17.19 -4.34 -13.98
N TYR A 12 -16.81 -5.45 -13.37
CA TYR A 12 -15.60 -5.55 -12.56
C TYR A 12 -14.45 -6.02 -13.45
N VAL A 13 -13.29 -5.38 -13.29
CA VAL A 13 -12.12 -5.65 -14.11
C VAL A 13 -10.90 -5.82 -13.21
N LYS A 14 -10.26 -6.99 -13.28
CA LYS A 14 -8.93 -7.23 -12.68
C LYS A 14 -7.87 -6.88 -13.71
N LEU A 15 -7.01 -5.93 -13.39
CA LEU A 15 -6.00 -5.43 -14.32
C LEU A 15 -4.68 -5.09 -13.63
N SER A 16 -3.59 -5.23 -14.38
CA SER A 16 -2.30 -4.62 -14.06
C SER A 16 -2.07 -3.43 -14.96
N PHE A 17 -1.38 -2.40 -14.47
CA PHE A 17 -1.01 -1.27 -15.31
C PHE A 17 0.24 -0.54 -14.82
N GLU A 18 0.85 0.20 -15.73
CA GLU A 18 1.89 1.17 -15.46
C GLU A 18 1.59 2.45 -16.25
N ALA A 19 1.36 3.54 -15.54
CA ALA A 19 1.06 4.84 -16.08
C ALA A 19 2.29 5.75 -16.00
N LYS A 20 2.75 6.27 -17.13
CA LYS A 20 3.93 7.11 -17.26
C LYS A 20 3.66 8.34 -18.10
N THR A 21 4.35 9.43 -17.82
CA THR A 21 4.40 10.58 -18.73
C THR A 21 5.17 10.22 -20.01
N GLU A 22 5.03 11.03 -21.07
CA GLU A 22 5.83 10.88 -22.29
C GLU A 22 7.35 11.01 -22.02
N GLU A 23 7.74 11.65 -20.92
CA GLU A 23 9.13 11.77 -20.48
C GLU A 23 9.61 10.60 -19.59
N GLY A 24 8.76 9.60 -19.33
CA GLY A 24 9.08 8.39 -18.56
C GLY A 24 8.91 8.50 -17.05
N GLU A 25 8.47 9.64 -16.51
CA GLU A 25 8.10 9.79 -15.09
C GLU A 25 6.88 8.91 -14.78
N ILE A 26 7.00 8.01 -13.80
CA ILE A 26 5.89 7.14 -13.35
C ILE A 26 4.87 7.98 -12.60
N ALA A 27 3.63 7.94 -13.08
CA ALA A 27 2.48 8.58 -12.47
C ALA A 27 1.80 7.65 -11.47
N ASP A 28 1.58 6.39 -11.86
CA ASP A 28 0.92 5.37 -11.05
C ASP A 28 1.25 3.96 -11.60
N SER A 29 1.19 2.92 -10.77
CA SER A 29 1.52 1.55 -11.16
C SER A 29 0.95 0.52 -10.20
N THR A 30 0.54 -0.64 -10.71
CA THR A 30 0.22 -1.82 -9.89
C THR A 30 1.44 -2.54 -9.35
N LYS A 31 2.64 -2.17 -9.82
CA LYS A 31 3.89 -2.71 -9.31
C LYS A 31 4.25 -2.13 -7.95
N GLN A 32 4.53 -3.01 -7.00
CA GLN A 32 4.90 -2.68 -5.64
C GLN A 32 6.32 -3.15 -5.35
N ARG A 33 7.09 -2.31 -4.65
CA ARG A 33 8.40 -2.70 -4.13
C ARG A 33 8.26 -3.26 -2.73
N ILE A 34 8.57 -4.54 -2.56
CA ILE A 34 8.50 -5.24 -1.28
C ILE A 34 9.92 -5.59 -0.82
N LYS A 35 10.20 -5.37 0.47
CA LYS A 35 11.46 -5.76 1.07
C LYS A 35 11.37 -7.22 1.52
N LYS A 36 12.27 -8.07 1.03
CA LYS A 36 12.37 -9.49 1.39
C LYS A 36 13.84 -9.85 1.60
N ASN A 37 14.17 -10.35 2.78
CA ASN A 37 15.54 -10.76 3.14
C ASN A 37 16.62 -9.71 2.81
N ASP A 38 16.38 -8.45 3.17
CA ASP A 38 17.24 -7.29 2.88
C ASP A 38 17.37 -6.85 1.41
N GLU A 39 16.72 -7.55 0.48
CA GLU A 39 16.60 -7.14 -0.92
C GLU A 39 15.22 -6.53 -1.21
N TYR A 40 15.14 -5.70 -2.24
CA TYR A 40 13.87 -5.17 -2.75
C TYR A 40 13.47 -5.94 -4.00
N GLU A 41 12.34 -6.63 -3.93
CA GLU A 41 11.70 -7.27 -5.08
C GLU A 41 10.60 -6.34 -5.59
N GLU A 42 10.53 -6.13 -6.90
CA GLU A 42 9.38 -5.49 -7.54
C GLU A 42 8.40 -6.61 -7.93
N ILE A 43 7.19 -6.55 -7.38
CA ILE A 43 6.13 -7.50 -7.69
C ILE A 43 4.94 -6.75 -8.30
N ASP A 44 4.28 -7.35 -9.29
CA ASP A 44 3.04 -6.81 -9.82
C ASP A 44 1.87 -7.32 -9.00
N VAL A 45 1.04 -6.40 -8.49
CA VAL A 45 -0.14 -6.70 -7.67
C VAL A 45 -1.37 -6.17 -8.41
N PRO A 46 -2.01 -7.00 -9.27
CA PRO A 46 -3.18 -6.57 -10.02
C PRO A 46 -4.29 -6.06 -9.10
N ILE A 47 -4.98 -5.00 -9.54
CA ILE A 47 -6.10 -4.42 -8.81
C ILE A 47 -7.42 -4.80 -9.48
N VAL A 48 -8.50 -4.75 -8.70
CA VAL A 48 -9.87 -4.86 -9.21
C VAL A 48 -10.52 -3.50 -9.16
N VAL A 49 -11.05 -3.04 -10.28
CA VAL A 49 -11.82 -1.79 -10.39
C VAL A 49 -13.23 -2.08 -10.89
N LYS A 50 -14.18 -1.23 -10.50
CA LYS A 50 -15.53 -1.25 -11.07
C LYS A 50 -15.69 -0.11 -12.07
N ILE A 51 -16.03 -0.48 -13.30
CA ILE A 51 -16.11 0.47 -14.41
C ILE A 51 -17.27 1.44 -14.21
N GLY A 52 -16.98 2.74 -14.29
CA GLY A 52 -17.92 3.83 -14.06
C GLY A 52 -17.80 4.48 -12.68
N GLU A 53 -17.03 3.91 -11.75
CA GLU A 53 -16.80 4.49 -10.40
C GLU A 53 -15.58 5.45 -10.36
N ARG A 54 -14.83 5.58 -11.47
CA ARG A 54 -13.64 6.46 -11.60
C ARG A 54 -12.55 6.20 -10.55
N GLU A 55 -12.34 4.95 -10.20
CA GLU A 55 -11.24 4.53 -9.30
C GLU A 55 -9.87 4.73 -9.94
N VAL A 56 -9.81 4.64 -11.27
CA VAL A 56 -8.64 4.98 -12.08
C VAL A 56 -8.97 6.13 -13.01
N PHE A 57 -8.01 7.02 -13.26
CA PHE A 57 -8.22 8.19 -14.10
C PHE A 57 -8.52 7.84 -15.58
N PHE A 58 -8.18 6.63 -16.00
CA PHE A 58 -8.38 6.12 -17.36
C PHE A 58 -9.60 5.20 -17.51
N ASP A 59 -10.53 5.20 -16.55
CA ASP A 59 -11.72 4.34 -16.51
C ASP A 59 -12.51 4.33 -17.83
N ASP A 60 -12.78 5.51 -18.41
CA ASP A 60 -13.49 5.66 -19.69
C ASP A 60 -12.79 4.94 -20.87
N PHE A 61 -11.47 4.77 -20.81
CA PHE A 61 -10.66 4.15 -21.87
C PHE A 61 -10.63 2.63 -21.78
N LEU A 62 -11.19 2.04 -20.72
CA LEU A 62 -11.28 0.60 -20.55
C LEU A 62 -12.46 -0.03 -21.29
N LEU A 63 -13.43 0.78 -21.73
CA LEU A 63 -14.60 0.30 -22.45
C LEU A 63 -14.21 -0.42 -23.75
N ASP A 64 -14.95 -1.49 -24.07
CA ASP A 64 -14.74 -2.36 -25.23
C ASP A 64 -13.41 -3.14 -25.28
N LEU A 65 -12.51 -2.94 -24.33
CA LEU A 65 -11.31 -3.78 -24.21
C LEU A 65 -11.69 -5.20 -23.80
N GLU A 66 -10.90 -6.16 -24.27
CA GLU A 66 -11.15 -7.60 -24.09
C GLU A 66 -10.30 -8.23 -22.97
N GLU A 67 -10.93 -9.15 -22.22
CA GLU A 67 -10.27 -10.02 -21.24
C GLU A 67 -9.08 -10.78 -21.86
N GLY A 68 -7.97 -10.83 -21.12
CA GLY A 68 -6.76 -11.57 -21.49
C GLY A 68 -5.79 -10.81 -22.41
N LYS A 69 -6.12 -9.58 -22.81
CA LYS A 69 -5.28 -8.77 -23.71
C LYS A 69 -4.54 -7.64 -22.99
N GLU A 70 -3.48 -7.18 -23.65
CA GLU A 70 -2.69 -6.02 -23.25
C GLU A 70 -2.97 -4.84 -24.19
N TYR A 71 -2.92 -3.64 -23.66
CA TYR A 71 -3.21 -2.41 -24.39
C TYR A 71 -2.29 -1.27 -23.97
N ASP A 72 -1.99 -0.40 -24.93
CA ASP A 72 -1.36 0.89 -24.69
C ASP A 72 -2.39 1.99 -24.98
N ILE A 73 -2.72 2.78 -23.95
CA ILE A 73 -3.65 3.90 -24.08
C ILE A 73 -2.93 5.21 -23.80
N LYS A 74 -3.27 6.24 -24.58
CA LYS A 74 -2.78 7.60 -24.37
C LYS A 74 -3.90 8.45 -23.80
N VAL A 75 -3.75 8.87 -22.56
CA VAL A 75 -4.73 9.65 -21.82
C VAL A 75 -4.31 11.13 -21.85
N PRO A 76 -5.15 12.01 -22.42
CA PRO A 76 -4.83 13.44 -22.50
C PRO A 76 -4.96 14.11 -21.13
N PRO A 77 -4.34 15.29 -20.91
CA PRO A 77 -4.32 15.95 -19.62
C PRO A 77 -5.72 16.18 -19.03
N GLU A 78 -6.71 16.48 -19.86
CA GLU A 78 -8.11 16.72 -19.46
C GLU A 78 -8.78 15.53 -18.79
N LYS A 79 -8.32 14.32 -19.11
CA LYS A 79 -8.81 13.05 -18.57
C LYS A 79 -7.85 12.43 -17.55
N ALA A 80 -6.68 13.02 -17.34
CA ALA A 80 -5.71 12.62 -16.34
C ALA A 80 -5.63 13.64 -15.19
N TYR A 81 -4.54 14.41 -15.11
CA TYR A 81 -4.26 15.35 -13.99
C TYR A 81 -4.69 16.80 -14.25
N GLY A 82 -5.51 17.01 -15.28
CA GLY A 82 -6.02 18.31 -15.70
C GLY A 82 -5.07 19.08 -16.61
N LYS A 83 -5.62 20.12 -17.24
CA LYS A 83 -4.82 21.13 -17.96
C LYS A 83 -4.00 21.93 -16.97
N ARG A 84 -2.79 22.31 -17.38
CA ARG A 84 -1.99 23.29 -16.65
C ARG A 84 -2.67 24.65 -16.77
N ASP A 85 -3.05 25.24 -15.63
CA ASP A 85 -3.69 26.54 -15.58
C ASP A 85 -2.64 27.65 -15.36
N PRO A 86 -2.45 28.58 -16.32
CA PRO A 86 -1.54 29.70 -16.17
C PRO A 86 -1.87 30.60 -14.96
N LYS A 87 -3.13 30.67 -14.53
CA LYS A 87 -3.55 31.47 -13.37
C LYS A 87 -3.05 30.90 -12.04
N ARG A 88 -2.66 29.62 -12.02
CA ARG A 88 -2.06 28.95 -10.86
C ARG A 88 -0.54 29.11 -10.82
N ILE A 89 0.04 29.86 -11.75
CA ILE A 89 1.44 30.26 -11.75
C ILE A 89 1.52 31.64 -11.12
N GLU A 90 2.17 31.73 -9.96
CA GLU A 90 2.25 32.97 -9.19
C GLU A 90 3.70 33.38 -8.98
N THR A 91 3.97 34.68 -9.12
CA THR A 91 5.24 35.26 -8.73
C THR A 91 5.08 35.92 -7.38
N ILE A 92 5.91 35.54 -6.41
CA ILE A 92 5.89 36.08 -5.06
C ILE A 92 7.27 36.60 -4.64
N PRO A 93 7.36 37.57 -3.72
CA PRO A 93 8.64 38.01 -3.19
C PRO A 93 9.35 36.88 -2.44
N ILE A 94 10.66 36.72 -2.65
CA ILE A 94 11.47 35.69 -1.98
C ILE A 94 11.35 35.78 -0.46
N LYS A 95 11.30 37.00 0.10
CA LYS A 95 11.14 37.22 1.55
C LYS A 95 9.85 36.57 2.09
N LYS A 96 8.76 36.64 1.34
CA LYS A 96 7.48 36.02 1.71
C LYS A 96 7.61 34.52 1.72
N LEU A 97 8.23 33.92 0.70
CA LEU A 97 8.41 32.47 0.65
C LEU A 97 9.31 31.96 1.78
N ARG A 98 10.43 32.64 2.08
CA ARG A 98 11.30 32.29 3.23
C ARG A 98 10.55 32.29 4.55
N SER A 99 9.66 33.25 4.74
CA SER A 99 8.82 33.34 5.95
C SER A 99 7.80 32.21 6.05
N LEU A 100 7.36 31.65 4.92
CA LEU A 100 6.36 30.58 4.88
C LEU A 100 6.99 29.18 5.02
N THR A 101 8.14 28.95 4.38
CA THR A 101 8.77 27.62 4.33
C THR A 101 9.91 27.45 5.34
N GLY A 102 10.44 28.54 5.90
CA GLY A 102 11.64 28.50 6.73
C GLY A 102 12.94 28.25 5.95
N GLU A 103 12.86 28.06 4.63
CA GLU A 103 14.01 27.77 3.79
C GLU A 103 14.82 29.02 3.44
N ARG A 104 16.14 28.85 3.28
CA ARG A 104 17.07 29.95 2.97
C ARG A 104 17.57 29.95 1.53
N LYS A 105 17.40 28.86 0.80
CA LYS A 105 17.86 28.70 -0.58
C LYS A 105 16.75 28.05 -1.40
N PHE A 106 16.51 28.58 -2.58
CA PHE A 106 15.51 28.06 -3.51
C PHE A 106 16.19 27.74 -4.84
N SER A 107 15.78 26.63 -5.45
CA SER A 107 16.30 26.18 -6.74
C SER A 107 15.16 25.95 -7.73
N VAL A 108 15.41 26.22 -9.02
CA VAL A 108 14.46 25.86 -10.08
C VAL A 108 14.26 24.35 -10.07
N GLY A 109 13.01 23.92 -10.21
CA GLY A 109 12.59 22.52 -10.16
C GLY A 109 12.23 22.01 -8.76
N GLN A 110 12.56 22.76 -7.70
CA GLN A 110 12.26 22.38 -6.33
C GLN A 110 10.74 22.31 -6.08
N ILE A 111 10.29 21.24 -5.43
CA ILE A 111 8.92 21.07 -4.97
C ILE A 111 8.81 21.62 -3.54
N LEU A 112 7.80 22.45 -3.33
CA LEU A 112 7.49 23.07 -2.05
C LEU A 112 6.28 22.38 -1.42
N TYR A 113 6.32 22.26 -0.10
CA TYR A 113 5.22 21.80 0.73
C TYR A 113 4.83 22.89 1.72
N ASP A 114 3.56 22.95 2.11
CA ASP A 114 3.09 23.83 3.18
C ASP A 114 3.45 23.27 4.57
N SER A 115 3.11 24.02 5.63
CA SER A 115 3.38 23.62 7.02
C SER A 115 2.65 22.34 7.45
N GLU A 116 1.61 21.93 6.73
CA GLU A 116 0.88 20.69 6.96
C GLU A 116 1.42 19.53 6.11
N GLY A 117 2.50 19.76 5.35
CA GLY A 117 3.12 18.77 4.46
C GLY A 117 2.36 18.56 3.15
N ARG A 118 1.41 19.42 2.80
CA ARG A 118 0.67 19.34 1.53
C ARG A 118 1.46 19.99 0.41
N TYR A 119 1.32 19.47 -0.80
CA TYR A 119 1.95 20.04 -1.99
C TYR A 119 1.54 21.52 -2.17
N TYR A 120 2.52 22.41 -2.20
CA TYR A 120 2.31 23.84 -2.37
C TYR A 120 2.56 24.31 -3.81
N GLY A 121 3.53 23.71 -4.49
CA GLY A 121 3.88 24.06 -5.87
C GLY A 121 5.32 23.73 -6.24
N LYS A 122 5.66 23.86 -7.53
CA LYS A 122 7.02 23.69 -8.06
C LYS A 122 7.60 25.05 -8.44
N ILE A 123 8.83 25.32 -8.02
CA ILE A 123 9.56 26.52 -8.42
C ILE A 123 9.97 26.38 -9.88
N ILE A 124 9.56 27.33 -10.72
CA ILE A 124 9.90 27.34 -12.16
C ILE A 124 10.89 28.45 -12.52
N TYR A 125 11.03 29.48 -11.67
CA TYR A 125 11.99 30.55 -11.86
C TYR A 125 12.42 31.12 -10.51
N VAL A 126 13.71 31.44 -10.36
CA VAL A 126 14.27 32.12 -9.18
C VAL A 126 14.99 33.38 -9.65
N GLY A 127 14.44 34.55 -9.32
CA GLY A 127 15.05 35.85 -9.55
C GLY A 127 15.85 36.33 -8.35
N SER A 128 16.34 37.57 -8.39
CA SER A 128 17.07 38.16 -7.26
C SER A 128 16.15 38.60 -6.10
N ARG A 129 14.88 38.94 -6.41
CA ARG A 129 13.92 39.48 -5.43
C ARG A 129 12.62 38.67 -5.36
N ASP A 130 12.27 38.01 -6.44
CA ASP A 130 11.04 37.27 -6.64
C ASP A 130 11.31 35.83 -7.08
N ILE A 131 10.29 35.01 -6.93
CA ILE A 131 10.30 33.60 -7.30
C ILE A 131 8.95 33.26 -7.92
N THR A 132 8.97 32.52 -9.02
CA THR A 132 7.75 32.07 -9.69
C THR A 132 7.50 30.61 -9.33
N ILE A 133 6.30 30.36 -8.83
CA ILE A 133 5.85 29.06 -8.33
C ILE A 133 4.66 28.62 -9.17
N ASP A 134 4.71 27.40 -9.67
CA ASP A 134 3.59 26.75 -10.30
C ASP A 134 2.84 25.88 -9.28
N ARG A 135 1.59 26.23 -8.98
CA ARG A 135 0.73 25.47 -8.05
C ARG A 135 -0.18 24.46 -8.74
N ASN A 136 0.02 24.18 -10.03
CA ASN A 136 -0.68 23.08 -10.70
C ASN A 136 -0.23 21.73 -10.14
N HIS A 137 -1.01 20.67 -10.40
CA HIS A 137 -0.55 19.31 -10.12
C HIS A 137 0.80 19.05 -10.85
N PRO A 138 1.76 18.32 -10.26
CA PRO A 138 3.07 18.06 -10.90
C PRO A 138 2.97 17.50 -12.33
N LEU A 139 1.93 16.72 -12.60
CA LEU A 139 1.65 16.07 -13.88
C LEU A 139 0.62 16.82 -14.75
N ALA A 140 0.19 18.03 -14.35
CA ALA A 140 -0.79 18.80 -15.11
C ALA A 140 -0.26 19.21 -16.49
N GLY A 141 -1.11 19.12 -17.50
CA GLY A 141 -0.76 19.41 -18.89
C GLY A 141 0.07 18.32 -19.58
N LYS A 142 0.39 17.20 -18.92
CA LYS A 142 1.09 16.06 -19.52
C LYS A 142 0.12 15.01 -20.03
N ASN A 143 0.43 14.40 -21.18
CA ASN A 143 -0.21 13.16 -21.60
C ASN A 143 0.33 12.01 -20.74
N ILE A 144 -0.53 11.07 -20.38
CA ILE A 144 -0.16 9.86 -19.66
C ILE A 144 -0.31 8.66 -20.59
N LEU A 145 0.78 7.94 -20.80
CA LEU A 145 0.82 6.65 -21.47
C LEU A 145 0.57 5.57 -20.42
N VAL A 146 -0.49 4.80 -20.60
CA VAL A 146 -0.83 3.69 -19.69
C VAL A 146 -0.68 2.39 -20.47
N HIS A 147 0.28 1.58 -20.04
CA HIS A 147 0.40 0.20 -20.48
C HIS A 147 -0.37 -0.68 -19.50
N LEU A 148 -1.33 -1.47 -19.98
CA LEU A 148 -2.20 -2.26 -19.11
C LEU A 148 -2.46 -3.66 -19.63
N LYS A 149 -2.76 -4.57 -18.71
CA LYS A 149 -3.15 -5.95 -18.96
C LYS A 149 -4.48 -6.24 -18.29
N ILE A 150 -5.46 -6.69 -19.07
CA ILE A 150 -6.76 -7.12 -18.54
C ILE A 150 -6.67 -8.60 -18.20
N HIS A 151 -6.66 -8.93 -16.90
CA HIS A 151 -6.60 -10.32 -16.43
C HIS A 151 -7.97 -10.98 -16.39
N LYS A 152 -8.99 -10.24 -15.92
CA LYS A 152 -10.34 -10.78 -15.73
C LYS A 152 -11.39 -9.71 -15.92
N VAL A 153 -12.50 -10.07 -16.56
CA VAL A 153 -13.70 -9.25 -16.67
C VAL A 153 -14.89 -10.03 -16.12
N VAL A 154 -15.64 -9.41 -15.22
CA VAL A 154 -16.90 -9.94 -14.68
C VAL A 154 -17.99 -8.90 -14.92
N LEU A 155 -18.96 -9.25 -15.74
CA LEU A 155 -20.07 -8.41 -16.15
C LEU A 155 -21.14 -8.31 -15.05
N PRO A 156 -21.97 -7.24 -15.04
CA PRO A 156 -23.10 -7.14 -14.12
C PRO A 156 -24.10 -8.30 -14.23
N SER A 157 -24.18 -8.93 -15.40
CA SER A 157 -25.04 -10.09 -15.69
C SER A 157 -24.43 -11.44 -15.30
N ASP A 158 -23.16 -11.47 -14.89
CA ASP A 158 -22.50 -12.72 -14.51
C ASP A 158 -23.01 -13.26 -13.16
N PRO A 159 -22.80 -14.56 -12.87
CA PRO A 159 -23.27 -15.19 -11.64
C PRO A 159 -22.84 -14.45 -10.37
N ALA A 160 -23.73 -14.42 -9.37
CA ALA A 160 -23.48 -13.75 -8.10
C ALA A 160 -22.16 -14.16 -7.41
N PRO A 161 -21.73 -15.43 -7.40
CA PRO A 161 -20.43 -15.82 -6.82
C PRO A 161 -19.23 -15.17 -7.53
N GLU A 162 -19.25 -15.01 -8.84
CA GLU A 162 -18.18 -14.36 -9.60
C GLU A 162 -18.11 -12.86 -9.29
N ARG A 163 -19.26 -12.20 -9.21
CA ARG A 163 -19.35 -10.79 -8.83
C ARG A 163 -18.91 -10.57 -7.38
N LEU A 164 -19.34 -11.42 -6.45
CA LEU A 164 -18.92 -11.39 -5.04
C LEU A 164 -17.41 -11.51 -4.92
N ARG A 165 -16.80 -12.45 -5.63
CA ARG A 165 -15.34 -12.65 -5.67
C ARG A 165 -14.62 -11.36 -6.04
N MET A 166 -15.07 -10.66 -7.08
CA MET A 166 -14.46 -9.40 -7.51
C MET A 166 -14.60 -8.28 -6.48
N ILE A 167 -15.78 -8.18 -5.85
CA ILE A 167 -16.00 -7.20 -4.76
C ILE A 167 -15.05 -7.49 -3.59
N LEU A 168 -14.91 -8.75 -3.18
CA LEU A 168 -14.00 -9.11 -2.09
C LEU A 168 -12.54 -8.84 -2.45
N GLU A 169 -12.08 -9.22 -3.66
CA GLU A 169 -10.70 -8.95 -4.09
C GLU A 169 -10.40 -7.44 -4.15
N ARG A 170 -11.37 -6.63 -4.55
CA ARG A 170 -11.27 -5.17 -4.57
C ARG A 170 -11.00 -4.56 -3.20
N TYR A 171 -11.64 -5.07 -2.14
CA TYR A 171 -11.49 -4.51 -0.78
C TYR A 171 -10.43 -5.21 0.08
N LEU A 172 -10.36 -6.54 -0.01
CA LEU A 172 -9.54 -7.37 0.87
C LEU A 172 -8.21 -7.78 0.23
N GLY A 173 -8.06 -7.56 -1.07
CA GLY A 173 -6.99 -8.15 -1.87
C GLY A 173 -7.19 -9.65 -2.11
N GLU A 174 -6.42 -10.20 -3.05
CA GLU A 174 -6.54 -11.60 -3.45
C GLU A 174 -6.18 -12.58 -2.32
N GLU A 175 -5.15 -12.27 -1.53
CA GLU A 175 -4.66 -13.18 -0.50
C GLU A 175 -5.72 -13.43 0.59
N LEU A 176 -6.34 -12.38 1.12
CA LEU A 176 -7.34 -12.52 2.17
C LEU A 176 -8.66 -13.05 1.60
N THR A 177 -9.03 -12.65 0.38
CA THR A 177 -10.24 -13.16 -0.31
C THR A 177 -10.20 -14.68 -0.49
N ASN A 178 -9.03 -15.25 -0.78
CA ASN A 178 -8.88 -16.70 -0.91
C ASN A 178 -9.01 -17.47 0.41
N LYS A 179 -9.00 -16.78 1.56
CA LYS A 179 -8.97 -17.38 2.90
C LYS A 179 -10.25 -17.12 3.70
N VAL A 180 -11.16 -16.27 3.22
CA VAL A 180 -12.48 -16.12 3.82
C VAL A 180 -13.37 -17.30 3.45
N LYS A 181 -14.21 -17.73 4.39
CA LYS A 181 -15.26 -18.71 4.10
C LYS A 181 -16.54 -17.94 3.73
N ILE A 182 -17.18 -18.38 2.65
CA ILE A 182 -18.38 -17.76 2.10
C ILE A 182 -19.52 -18.76 2.20
N ASP A 183 -20.65 -18.31 2.76
CA ASP A 183 -21.94 -19.00 2.70
C ASP A 183 -22.97 -18.05 2.08
N LEU A 184 -23.26 -18.27 0.80
CA LEU A 184 -24.18 -17.45 0.01
C LEU A 184 -25.52 -18.20 -0.14
N GLY A 185 -26.54 -17.70 0.56
CA GLY A 185 -27.92 -18.13 0.39
C GLY A 185 -28.67 -17.29 -0.64
N ASP A 186 -30.00 -17.46 -0.70
CA ASP A 186 -30.84 -16.79 -1.70
C ASP A 186 -30.87 -15.26 -1.55
N ARG A 187 -30.93 -14.77 -0.30
CA ARG A 187 -31.03 -13.33 0.04
C ARG A 187 -30.14 -12.90 1.21
N GLU A 188 -29.37 -13.83 1.77
CA GLU A 188 -28.40 -13.54 2.83
C GLU A 188 -27.01 -14.04 2.43
N LEU A 189 -25.98 -13.33 2.87
CA LEU A 189 -24.58 -13.74 2.77
C LEU A 189 -23.94 -13.75 4.15
N GLU A 190 -23.17 -14.79 4.43
CA GLU A 190 -22.26 -14.84 5.58
C GLU A 190 -20.81 -14.97 5.10
N ILE A 191 -19.95 -14.07 5.58
CA ILE A 191 -18.51 -14.07 5.32
C ILE A 191 -17.81 -14.32 6.66
N THR A 192 -17.15 -15.47 6.81
CA THR A 192 -16.32 -15.78 7.98
C THR A 192 -14.88 -15.43 7.68
N PHE A 193 -14.30 -14.53 8.48
CA PHE A 193 -12.89 -14.15 8.36
C PHE A 193 -11.97 -15.13 9.10
N PRO A 194 -10.78 -15.43 8.55
CA PRO A 194 -9.77 -16.25 9.20
C PRO A 194 -9.09 -15.47 10.34
N THR A 195 -9.55 -15.67 11.57
CA THR A 195 -9.09 -14.89 12.73
C THR A 195 -7.63 -15.11 13.09
N ASP A 196 -7.05 -16.26 12.74
CA ASP A 196 -5.62 -16.54 12.88
C ASP A 196 -4.76 -15.57 12.05
N ILE A 197 -5.27 -15.13 10.90
CA ILE A 197 -4.63 -14.14 10.04
C ILE A 197 -4.85 -12.74 10.59
N LEU A 198 -6.09 -12.42 10.95
CA LEU A 198 -6.42 -11.11 11.52
C LEU A 198 -5.57 -10.80 12.76
N MET A 199 -5.31 -11.79 13.61
CA MET A 199 -4.48 -11.66 14.81
C MET A 199 -2.99 -11.43 14.51
N ARG A 200 -2.50 -11.79 13.32
CA ARG A 200 -1.10 -11.58 12.90
C ARG A 200 -0.91 -10.27 12.13
N MET A 201 -1.98 -9.64 11.67
CA MET A 201 -1.92 -8.36 10.96
C MET A 201 -1.50 -7.24 11.92
N SER A 202 -0.79 -6.25 11.39
CA SER A 202 -0.56 -5.02 12.15
C SER A 202 -1.90 -4.31 12.38
N ILE A 203 -2.02 -3.56 13.48
CA ILE A 203 -3.25 -2.79 13.76
C ILE A 203 -3.63 -1.85 12.60
N ARG A 204 -2.62 -1.29 11.92
CA ARG A 204 -2.81 -0.43 10.76
C ARG A 204 -3.45 -1.18 9.61
N ASP A 205 -2.93 -2.35 9.27
CA ASP A 205 -3.42 -3.13 8.12
C ASP A 205 -4.77 -3.75 8.43
N LEU A 206 -4.97 -4.23 9.65
CA LEU A 206 -6.25 -4.74 10.12
C LEU A 206 -7.35 -3.66 10.00
N VAL A 207 -7.08 -2.45 10.49
CA VAL A 207 -8.04 -1.34 10.38
C VAL A 207 -8.26 -0.94 8.92
N ARG A 208 -7.20 -0.77 8.13
CA ARG A 208 -7.32 -0.27 6.74
C ARG A 208 -7.94 -1.28 5.78
N THR A 209 -7.60 -2.55 5.91
CA THR A 209 -8.02 -3.59 4.95
C THR A 209 -9.35 -4.22 5.35
N VAL A 210 -9.62 -4.41 6.64
CA VAL A 210 -10.77 -5.22 7.08
C VAL A 210 -11.91 -4.37 7.65
N TYR A 211 -11.60 -3.39 8.50
CA TYR A 211 -12.62 -2.65 9.24
C TYR A 211 -13.07 -1.37 8.55
N LEU A 212 -12.15 -0.57 8.00
CA LEU A 212 -12.45 0.69 7.32
C LEU A 212 -13.37 0.51 6.10
N PRO A 213 -13.10 -0.44 5.17
CA PRO A 213 -13.97 -0.62 4.01
C PRO A 213 -15.25 -1.40 4.32
N ARG A 214 -15.40 -1.97 5.54
CA ARG A 214 -16.48 -2.92 5.87
C ARG A 214 -17.87 -2.40 5.52
N LYS A 215 -18.15 -1.14 5.85
CA LYS A 215 -19.44 -0.51 5.54
C LYS A 215 -19.66 -0.43 4.03
N THR A 216 -18.74 0.18 3.30
CA THR A 216 -18.86 0.37 1.84
C THR A 216 -18.92 -0.96 1.10
N MET A 217 -18.11 -1.93 1.51
CA MET A 217 -18.14 -3.30 0.99
C MET A 217 -19.50 -3.95 1.23
N ALA A 218 -20.09 -3.82 2.42
CA ALA A 218 -21.41 -4.36 2.70
C ALA A 218 -22.49 -3.72 1.81
N GLU A 219 -22.50 -2.39 1.70
CA GLU A 219 -23.46 -1.64 0.87
C GLU A 219 -23.33 -2.03 -0.61
N GLU A 220 -22.11 -2.22 -1.11
CA GLU A 220 -21.87 -2.69 -2.47
C GLU A 220 -22.35 -4.13 -2.65
N ILE A 221 -21.98 -5.07 -1.77
CA ILE A 221 -22.45 -6.46 -1.86
C ILE A 221 -23.98 -6.54 -1.89
N LEU A 222 -24.65 -5.85 -0.95
CA LEU A 222 -26.11 -5.84 -0.86
C LEU A 222 -26.74 -5.33 -2.17
N ARG A 223 -26.24 -4.21 -2.69
CA ARG A 223 -26.74 -3.60 -3.93
C ARG A 223 -26.50 -4.50 -5.15
N GLU A 224 -25.26 -4.94 -5.34
CA GLU A 224 -24.85 -5.63 -6.56
C GLU A 224 -25.44 -7.04 -6.62
N LEU A 225 -25.51 -7.73 -5.49
CA LEU A 225 -26.05 -9.09 -5.43
C LEU A 225 -27.54 -9.12 -5.11
N SER A 226 -28.18 -7.96 -4.91
CA SER A 226 -29.60 -7.85 -4.53
C SER A 226 -29.97 -8.66 -3.28
N LEU A 227 -29.06 -8.65 -2.29
CA LEU A 227 -29.23 -9.34 -1.01
C LEU A 227 -29.88 -8.41 0.01
N ASP A 228 -30.60 -8.98 0.98
CA ASP A 228 -31.19 -8.24 2.10
C ASP A 228 -30.21 -8.05 3.25
N LYS A 229 -29.24 -8.97 3.38
CA LYS A 229 -28.36 -9.04 4.55
C LYS A 229 -26.98 -9.60 4.23
N VAL A 230 -25.96 -8.99 4.81
CA VAL A 230 -24.59 -9.50 4.85
C VAL A 230 -24.14 -9.57 6.30
N LYS A 231 -23.61 -10.72 6.73
CA LYS A 231 -23.00 -10.94 8.04
C LYS A 231 -21.49 -11.10 7.88
N PHE A 232 -20.73 -10.39 8.71
CA PHE A 232 -19.30 -10.63 8.87
C PHE A 232 -19.07 -11.33 10.20
N VAL A 233 -18.47 -12.51 10.16
CA VAL A 233 -18.26 -13.38 11.33
C VAL A 233 -16.77 -13.49 11.61
N GLU A 234 -16.41 -13.25 12.86
CA GLU A 234 -15.07 -13.41 13.40
C GLU A 234 -15.18 -14.15 14.73
N ALA A 235 -14.44 -15.26 14.88
CA ALA A 235 -14.37 -16.04 16.11
C ALA A 235 -12.93 -16.02 16.62
N PHE A 236 -12.65 -15.21 17.63
CA PHE A 236 -11.32 -15.13 18.24
C PHE A 236 -11.22 -16.14 19.39
N SER A 237 -10.22 -17.01 19.31
CA SER A 237 -9.85 -17.93 20.38
C SER A 237 -8.39 -17.71 20.76
N LEU A 238 -8.06 -17.84 22.04
CA LEU A 238 -6.68 -17.98 22.45
C LEU A 238 -6.14 -19.28 21.85
N VAL A 239 -5.11 -19.20 21.03
CA VAL A 239 -4.41 -20.39 20.54
C VAL A 239 -3.78 -21.06 21.77
N GLU A 240 -4.25 -22.24 22.15
CA GLU A 240 -3.52 -23.06 23.10
C GLU A 240 -2.14 -23.34 22.49
N MET A 241 -1.07 -22.81 23.11
CA MET A 241 0.27 -23.23 22.72
C MET A 241 0.34 -24.75 22.91
N PRO A 242 0.87 -25.52 21.94
CA PRO A 242 1.06 -26.94 22.15
C PRO A 242 1.86 -27.10 23.43
N LYS A 243 1.28 -27.78 24.42
CA LYS A 243 1.98 -28.12 25.66
C LYS A 243 3.25 -28.82 25.24
N ILE A 244 4.38 -28.14 25.38
CA ILE A 244 5.68 -28.78 25.30
C ILE A 244 5.63 -29.83 26.39
N GLN A 245 5.51 -31.11 26.00
CA GLN A 245 5.74 -32.19 26.94
C GLN A 245 7.16 -31.99 27.42
N ALA A 246 7.31 -31.56 28.67
CA ALA A 246 8.59 -31.60 29.34
C ALA A 246 9.02 -33.06 29.29
N SER A 247 9.95 -33.39 28.39
CA SER A 247 10.58 -34.70 28.41
C SER A 247 11.24 -34.82 29.77
N SER A 248 10.79 -35.80 30.55
CA SER A 248 11.42 -36.17 31.81
C SER A 248 12.91 -36.41 31.57
N ILE A 249 13.75 -35.48 31.99
CA ILE A 249 15.18 -35.75 32.11
C ILE A 249 15.30 -36.66 33.33
N ALA A 250 15.30 -37.96 33.08
CA ALA A 250 15.83 -38.91 34.04
C ALA A 250 17.34 -38.63 34.17
N PRO A 251 17.89 -38.49 35.39
CA PRO A 251 19.32 -38.27 35.55
C PRO A 251 20.07 -39.51 35.05
N SER A 252 20.89 -39.33 34.02
CA SER A 252 21.82 -40.35 33.56
C SER A 252 22.83 -40.66 34.66
N THR A 253 22.97 -41.94 34.97
CA THR A 253 23.99 -42.52 35.86
C THR A 253 25.40 -42.03 35.52
N PRO A 254 26.29 -41.89 36.53
CA PRO A 254 27.61 -41.30 36.37
C PRO A 254 28.57 -42.23 35.61
N VAL A 255 29.39 -41.65 34.73
CA VAL A 255 30.53 -42.30 34.09
C VAL A 255 31.74 -42.22 35.05
N PRO A 256 32.55 -43.29 35.21
CA PRO A 256 33.62 -43.34 36.22
C PRO A 256 34.79 -42.40 35.91
N GLU A 257 35.36 -41.82 36.97
CA GLU A 257 36.60 -41.05 36.99
C GLU A 257 37.81 -41.88 36.52
N GLU A 258 38.57 -41.34 35.56
CA GLU A 258 40.01 -41.57 35.49
C GLU A 258 40.70 -40.23 35.72
N GLY A 259 41.34 -40.13 36.89
CA GLY A 259 42.06 -38.94 37.32
C GLY A 259 43.42 -38.79 36.63
N LYS A 260 43.81 -37.52 36.46
CA LYS A 260 45.19 -37.09 36.64
C LYS A 260 45.20 -35.65 37.16
N GLU A 261 45.82 -35.50 38.33
CA GLU A 261 46.23 -34.29 39.05
C GLU A 261 46.89 -33.26 38.09
N MET A 262 46.94 -31.96 38.36
CA MET A 262 47.46 -31.34 39.58
C MET A 262 47.29 -29.80 39.48
N GLY A 263 47.05 -29.13 40.61
CA GLY A 263 47.49 -27.74 40.82
C GLY A 263 46.42 -26.72 41.17
N GLU A 264 46.09 -26.61 42.47
CA GLU A 264 45.50 -25.41 43.10
C GLU A 264 46.38 -24.17 42.88
N ILE A 265 45.75 -22.98 42.77
CA ILE A 265 46.09 -21.77 43.56
C ILE A 265 44.82 -20.91 43.67
N ALA A 266 44.57 -20.44 44.89
CA ALA A 266 43.46 -19.62 45.37
C ALA A 266 43.55 -18.14 44.89
N PRO A 267 42.55 -17.28 45.20
CA PRO A 267 42.35 -15.99 44.56
C PRO A 267 43.18 -14.87 45.20
N SER A 268 43.48 -13.82 44.43
CA SER A 268 44.07 -12.59 44.94
C SER A 268 43.31 -11.35 44.48
N GLU A 269 43.14 -10.46 45.43
CA GLU A 269 42.39 -9.20 45.50
C GLU A 269 42.88 -8.07 44.59
N GLU A 270 42.00 -7.07 44.48
CA GLU A 270 42.23 -5.61 44.38
C GLU A 270 43.07 -5.03 43.22
N ARG A 271 42.45 -4.06 42.53
CA ARG A 271 42.95 -2.67 42.51
C ARG A 271 41.93 -1.68 41.96
N GLU A 272 41.59 -0.73 42.82
CA GLU A 272 41.06 0.58 42.47
C GLU A 272 42.06 1.36 41.60
N SER A 273 41.58 2.24 40.72
CA SER A 273 42.30 3.49 40.41
C SER A 273 41.32 4.60 40.04
N GLU A 274 41.07 5.43 41.05
CA GLU A 274 41.12 6.90 41.09
C GLU A 274 40.50 7.71 39.95
N THR A 275 39.53 8.53 40.36
CA THR A 275 38.97 9.67 39.62
C THR A 275 39.35 10.97 40.36
N GLU A 276 40.22 11.80 39.78
CA GLU A 276 40.34 13.23 40.09
C GLU A 276 40.52 13.99 38.76
N LYS A 277 39.58 14.80 38.27
CA LYS A 277 39.10 16.15 38.63
C LYS A 277 39.99 17.33 38.20
N LYS A 278 39.28 18.32 37.61
CA LYS A 278 39.55 19.77 37.41
C LYS A 278 40.20 20.18 36.08
N GLU A 279 39.48 20.87 35.19
CA GLU A 279 38.92 22.25 35.19
C GLU A 279 39.93 23.32 34.75
N ALA A 280 39.61 24.01 33.64
CA ALA A 280 39.68 25.47 33.40
C ALA A 280 39.48 25.69 31.88
N VAL A 281 38.41 26.30 31.34
CA VAL A 281 37.90 27.68 31.45
C VAL A 281 38.69 28.70 30.61
N ASN A 282 37.90 29.52 29.87
CA ASN A 282 38.18 30.76 29.10
C ASN A 282 38.47 30.56 27.60
N ALA A 283 37.85 31.28 26.66
CA ALA A 283 36.91 32.42 26.69
C ALA A 283 36.09 32.44 25.39
#